data_AF-A0A086TIE7-F1
#
_entry.id   AF-A0A086TIE7-F1
#
_cell.length_a   1.000
_cell.length_b   1.000
_cell.length_c   1.000
_cell.angle_alpha   90.00
_cell.angle_beta   90.00
_cell.angle_gamma   90.00
#
_symmetry.space_group_name_H-M   'P 1'
#
loop_
_entity.id
_entity.type
_entity.pdbx_description
1 polymer ?
#
loop_
_entity_poly.entity_id
_entity_poly.type
_entity_poly.pdbx_seq_one_letter_code
_entity_poly.pdbx_strand_id
1 'polypeptide(L)'
;MYYITTYFFRKMDYMDIPVHERQYIRKLTYNKMNDTQKEMYVKSITDLLISFSALRVDTTRNKSKQKRVKDKIPRRRIKFTGMKYRYNHVFTDSDRVKLKDGDDDVIKVLVKEDKKWKHVAYVSTDDVEWLRSVEDFEHKPLEWINVDKTYAIYDIILLPSTCCSISNIRI
;
A
#
# COMPACT_ATOMS: atom_id res chain seq x y z
N MET A 1 -30.38 5.45 2.01
CA MET A 1 -31.68 4.78 1.83
C MET A 1 -31.45 3.66 0.83
N TYR A 2 -31.25 2.43 1.29
CA TYR A 2 -30.93 1.29 0.42
C TYR A 2 -32.24 0.61 0.05
N TYR A 3 -32.59 0.64 -1.23
CA TYR A 3 -33.74 -0.08 -1.75
C TYR A 3 -33.36 -1.55 -1.86
N ILE A 4 -33.92 -2.37 -0.97
CA ILE A 4 -33.87 -3.83 -1.12
C ILE A 4 -34.95 -4.17 -2.14
N THR A 5 -34.56 -4.35 -3.39
CA THR A 5 -35.46 -4.77 -4.46
C THR A 5 -35.72 -6.26 -4.31
N THR A 6 -36.82 -6.62 -3.64
CA THR A 6 -37.31 -8.00 -3.59
C THR A 6 -37.93 -8.37 -4.92
N TYR A 7 -37.25 -9.23 -5.68
CA TYR A 7 -37.77 -9.79 -6.94
C TYR A 7 -38.70 -10.98 -6.62
N PHE A 8 -40.01 -10.74 -6.69
CA PHE A 8 -41.04 -11.77 -6.54
C PHE A 8 -41.38 -12.39 -7.91
N PHE A 9 -41.22 -13.71 -8.07
CA PHE A 9 -41.85 -14.63 -9.06
C PHE A 9 -42.30 -14.06 -10.43
N ARG A 10 -41.49 -13.21 -11.06
CA ARG A 10 -41.75 -12.72 -12.41
C ARG A 10 -40.60 -13.19 -13.30
N LYS A 11 -40.92 -13.75 -14.48
CA LYS A 11 -39.91 -14.07 -15.51
C LYS A 11 -39.07 -12.83 -15.74
N MET A 12 -37.81 -12.88 -15.31
CA MET A 12 -36.91 -11.74 -15.33
C MET A 12 -36.22 -11.69 -16.69
N ASP A 13 -36.58 -10.72 -17.52
CA ASP A 13 -35.88 -10.44 -18.77
C ASP A 13 -34.51 -9.81 -18.45
N TYR A 14 -33.55 -10.02 -19.34
CA TYR A 14 -32.27 -9.32 -19.28
C TYR A 14 -32.45 -7.79 -19.27
N MET A 15 -33.53 -7.30 -19.89
CA MET A 15 -33.88 -5.88 -19.88
C MET A 15 -34.44 -5.38 -18.54
N ASP A 16 -34.84 -6.27 -17.64
CA ASP A 16 -35.32 -5.91 -16.30
C ASP A 16 -34.15 -5.66 -15.32
N ILE A 17 -32.94 -6.07 -15.69
CA ILE A 17 -31.73 -5.87 -14.89
C ILE A 17 -31.28 -4.41 -15.00
N PRO A 18 -31.02 -3.70 -13.89
CA PRO A 18 -30.51 -2.34 -13.91
C PRO A 18 -29.27 -2.18 -14.80
N VAL A 19 -29.20 -1.09 -15.57
CA VAL A 19 -28.14 -0.84 -16.56
C VAL A 19 -26.73 -0.96 -15.95
N HIS A 20 -26.56 -0.50 -14.71
CA HIS A 20 -25.29 -0.54 -14.00
C HIS A 20 -24.85 -1.94 -13.54
N GLU A 21 -25.77 -2.89 -13.39
CA GLU A 21 -25.46 -4.30 -13.10
C GLU A 21 -25.27 -5.09 -14.40
N ARG A 22 -26.06 -4.75 -15.41
CA ARG A 22 -26.07 -5.38 -16.74
C ARG A 22 -24.70 -5.36 -17.43
N GLN A 23 -23.85 -4.37 -17.17
CA GLN A 23 -22.49 -4.31 -17.70
C GLN A 23 -21.59 -5.47 -17.23
N TYR A 24 -21.92 -6.09 -16.09
CA TYR A 24 -21.17 -7.21 -15.51
C TYR A 24 -21.80 -8.57 -15.80
N ILE A 25 -22.95 -8.58 -16.47
CA ILE A 25 -23.73 -9.79 -16.77
C ILE A 25 -23.63 -10.05 -18.26
N ARG A 26 -23.04 -11.18 -18.65
CA ARG A 26 -22.92 -11.52 -20.07
C ARG A 26 -24.28 -12.03 -20.59
N LYS A 27 -24.92 -11.27 -21.49
CA LYS A 27 -26.23 -11.60 -22.10
C LYS A 27 -26.33 -13.04 -22.62
N LEU A 28 -25.30 -13.51 -23.32
CA LEU A 28 -25.25 -14.89 -23.85
C LEU A 28 -25.28 -15.95 -22.75
N THR A 29 -24.63 -15.68 -21.61
CA THR A 29 -24.61 -16.58 -20.45
C THR A 29 -25.95 -16.55 -19.73
N TYR A 30 -26.52 -15.35 -19.55
CA TYR A 30 -27.84 -15.15 -18.95
C TYR A 30 -28.97 -15.86 -19.70
N ASN A 31 -28.96 -15.78 -21.04
CA ASN A 31 -30.01 -16.37 -21.87
C ASN A 31 -29.98 -17.91 -21.91
N LYS A 32 -28.87 -18.53 -21.52
CA LYS A 32 -28.72 -20.00 -21.46
C LYS A 32 -29.20 -20.60 -20.13
N MET A 33 -29.52 -19.77 -19.15
CA MET A 33 -29.92 -20.18 -17.80
C MET A 33 -31.43 -20.33 -17.68
N ASN A 34 -31.89 -21.22 -16.81
CA ASN A 34 -33.29 -21.25 -16.39
C ASN A 34 -33.60 -20.08 -15.43
N ASP A 35 -34.87 -19.85 -15.13
CA ASP A 35 -35.28 -18.67 -14.36
C ASP A 35 -34.68 -18.63 -12.94
N THR A 36 -34.57 -19.79 -12.28
CA THR A 36 -33.91 -19.91 -10.96
C THR A 36 -32.41 -19.58 -11.04
N GLN A 37 -31.72 -20.05 -12.08
CA GLN A 37 -30.30 -19.76 -12.31
C GLN A 37 -30.06 -18.30 -12.65
N LYS A 38 -30.94 -17.66 -13.42
CA LYS A 38 -30.86 -16.24 -13.73
C LYS A 38 -30.95 -15.39 -12.46
N GLU A 39 -31.89 -15.72 -11.58
CA GLU A 39 -32.05 -15.03 -10.29
C GLU A 39 -30.79 -15.18 -9.44
N MET A 40 -30.29 -16.42 -9.26
CA MET A 40 -29.06 -16.66 -8.50
C MET A 40 -27.85 -15.94 -9.10
N TYR A 41 -27.75 -15.88 -10.43
CA TYR A 41 -26.64 -15.25 -11.13
C TYR A 41 -26.64 -13.73 -10.95
N VAL A 42 -27.80 -13.09 -11.12
CA VAL A 42 -27.95 -11.64 -10.88
C VAL A 42 -27.71 -11.31 -9.42
N LYS A 43 -28.31 -12.06 -8.50
CA LYS A 43 -28.12 -11.89 -7.05
C LYS A 43 -26.65 -11.98 -6.65
N SER A 44 -25.92 -12.98 -7.15
CA SER A 44 -24.49 -13.13 -6.85
C SER A 44 -23.67 -11.94 -7.34
N ILE A 45 -23.99 -11.39 -8.51
CA ILE A 45 -23.30 -10.23 -9.07
C ILE A 45 -23.64 -8.97 -8.26
N THR A 46 -24.91 -8.76 -7.90
CA THR A 46 -25.32 -7.65 -7.05
C THR A 46 -24.65 -7.72 -5.67
N ASP A 47 -24.59 -8.89 -5.04
CA ASP A 47 -23.93 -9.10 -3.74
C ASP A 47 -22.43 -8.80 -3.82
N LEU A 48 -21.77 -9.20 -4.92
CA LEU A 48 -20.37 -8.84 -5.18
C LEU A 48 -20.19 -7.33 -5.35
N LEU A 49 -21.06 -6.66 -6.12
CA LEU A 49 -20.99 -5.21 -6.32
C LEU A 49 -21.20 -4.44 -5.01
N ILE A 50 -22.15 -4.87 -4.18
CA ILE A 50 -22.37 -4.32 -2.84
C ILE A 50 -21.12 -4.50 -1.99
N SER A 51 -20.54 -5.70 -1.96
CA SER A 51 -19.32 -6.01 -1.21
C SER A 51 -18.15 -5.14 -1.66
N PHE A 52 -17.94 -5.00 -2.97
CA PHE A 52 -16.91 -4.10 -3.52
C PHE A 52 -17.16 -2.63 -3.18
N SER A 53 -18.42 -2.18 -3.18
CA SER A 53 -18.77 -0.81 -2.80
C SER A 53 -18.52 -0.55 -1.31
N ALA A 54 -18.82 -1.52 -0.44
CA ALA A 54 -18.52 -1.44 0.99
C ALA A 54 -17.01 -1.36 1.26
N LEU A 55 -16.21 -2.14 0.54
CA LEU A 55 -14.73 -2.06 0.63
C LEU A 55 -14.18 -0.69 0.18
N ARG A 56 -14.80 -0.04 -0.81
CA ARG A 56 -14.47 1.34 -1.20
C ARG A 56 -14.89 2.37 -0.14
N VAL A 57 -15.97 2.11 0.58
CA VAL A 57 -16.41 2.97 1.69
C VAL A 57 -15.50 2.78 2.91
N ASP A 58 -15.02 1.58 3.22
CA ASP A 58 -14.12 1.38 4.37
C ASP A 58 -12.71 1.94 4.14
N THR A 59 -12.25 1.99 2.88
CA THR A 59 -11.01 2.71 2.52
C THR A 59 -11.14 4.24 2.57
N THR A 60 -12.36 4.78 2.49
CA THR A 60 -12.62 6.23 2.60
C THR A 60 -13.09 6.66 4.00
N ARG A 61 -13.78 5.80 4.76
CA ARG A 61 -14.30 6.10 6.10
C ARG A 61 -13.23 5.93 7.18
N ASN A 62 -12.23 5.06 6.99
CA ASN A 62 -11.03 5.03 7.84
C ASN A 62 -10.12 6.25 7.67
N LYS A 63 -10.38 7.16 6.70
CA LYS A 63 -9.70 8.47 6.64
C LYS A 63 -10.36 9.56 7.49
N SER A 64 -11.55 9.32 8.06
CA SER A 64 -12.33 10.38 8.74
C SER A 64 -12.17 10.43 10.28
N LYS A 65 -11.32 9.60 10.87
CA LYS A 65 -10.91 9.70 12.30
C LYS A 65 -9.39 9.74 12.48
N GLN A 66 -8.72 10.65 11.78
CA GLN A 66 -7.45 11.24 12.24
C GLN A 66 -7.69 12.75 12.39
N LYS A 67 -8.28 13.18 13.50
CA LYS A 67 -7.52 13.70 14.65
C LYS A 67 -6.40 14.63 14.18
N ARG A 68 -6.73 15.92 14.05
CA ARG A 68 -5.85 17.09 13.89
C ARG A 68 -4.72 16.89 12.87
N VAL A 69 -4.81 17.62 11.75
CA VAL A 69 -3.68 17.90 10.86
C VAL A 69 -2.57 18.56 11.69
N LYS A 70 -1.73 17.75 12.33
CA LYS A 70 -0.32 18.05 12.51
C LYS A 70 0.29 17.76 11.16
N ASP A 71 0.99 18.73 10.59
CA ASP A 71 1.69 18.64 9.31
C ASP A 71 2.23 17.22 9.10
N LYS A 72 1.55 16.45 8.25
CA LYS A 72 1.84 15.03 8.08
C LYS A 72 3.12 14.97 7.29
N ILE A 73 4.24 14.87 8.01
CA ILE A 73 5.57 14.80 7.43
C ILE A 73 5.52 13.78 6.28
N PRO A 74 5.94 14.14 5.05
CA PRO A 74 5.83 13.23 3.93
C PRO A 74 6.66 11.99 4.24
N ARG A 75 6.06 10.81 4.05
CA ARG A 75 6.66 9.53 4.37
C ARG A 75 6.35 8.54 3.26
N ARG A 76 7.28 7.63 3.00
CA ARG A 76 7.04 6.49 2.12
C ARG A 76 7.51 5.21 2.78
N ARG A 77 6.73 4.17 2.58
CA ARG A 77 7.07 2.83 3.02
C ARG A 77 8.07 2.22 2.04
N ILE A 78 9.14 1.63 2.58
CA ILE A 78 10.15 0.90 1.83
C ILE A 78 10.36 -0.49 2.45
N LYS A 79 10.75 -1.44 1.60
CA LYS A 79 10.94 -2.84 2.00
C LYS A 79 12.41 -3.23 1.96
N PHE A 80 12.88 -3.88 3.01
CA PHE A 80 14.22 -4.48 3.08
C PHE A 80 14.13 -5.98 2.86
N THR A 81 15.00 -6.53 2.02
CA THR A 81 15.04 -7.93 1.61
C THR A 81 16.45 -8.50 1.75
N GLY A 82 16.59 -9.82 1.59
CA GLY A 82 17.91 -10.47 1.59
C GLY A 82 18.54 -10.73 2.96
N MET A 83 17.78 -10.55 4.05
CA MET A 83 18.24 -10.76 5.44
C MET A 83 18.81 -12.16 5.69
N LYS A 84 18.26 -13.17 5.01
CA LYS A 84 18.71 -14.57 5.09
C LYS A 84 20.11 -14.80 4.53
N TYR A 85 20.58 -13.95 3.62
CA TYR A 85 21.88 -14.12 2.97
C TYR A 85 23.03 -13.43 3.70
N ARG A 86 22.72 -12.60 4.70
CA ARG A 86 23.71 -11.78 5.44
C ARG A 86 23.43 -11.83 6.94
N TYR A 87 24.13 -12.73 7.63
CA TYR A 87 24.18 -12.85 9.09
C TYR A 87 22.88 -13.24 9.81
N ASN A 88 21.79 -13.54 9.09
CA ASN A 88 20.47 -13.85 9.67
C ASN A 88 20.03 -12.78 10.69
N HIS A 89 20.31 -11.50 10.41
CA HIS A 89 19.87 -10.41 11.27
C HIS A 89 18.34 -10.38 11.35
N VAL A 90 17.82 -10.21 12.55
CA VAL A 90 16.38 -10.03 12.79
C VAL A 90 16.16 -8.58 13.20
N PHE A 91 15.50 -7.80 12.34
CA PHE A 91 15.27 -6.39 12.63
C PHE A 91 14.33 -6.19 13.82
N THR A 92 14.74 -5.31 14.73
CA THR A 92 13.93 -4.86 15.87
C THR A 92 13.69 -3.35 15.79
N ASP A 93 12.72 -2.85 16.57
CA ASP A 93 12.46 -1.42 16.71
C ASP A 93 13.62 -0.65 17.36
N SER A 94 14.49 -1.34 18.09
CA SER A 94 15.68 -0.79 18.74
C SER A 94 16.89 -0.63 17.79
N ASP A 95 16.82 -1.24 16.60
CA ASP A 95 17.94 -1.22 15.66
C ASP A 95 18.16 0.16 15.06
N ARG A 96 19.42 0.59 15.07
CA ARG A 96 19.83 1.80 14.32
C ARG A 96 20.17 1.39 12.90
N VAL A 97 19.30 1.77 11.97
CA VAL A 97 19.44 1.46 10.55
C VAL A 97 19.85 2.69 9.75
N LYS A 98 20.68 2.51 8.74
CA LYS A 98 20.93 3.51 7.70
C LYS A 98 20.98 2.87 6.32
N LEU A 99 20.70 3.68 5.31
CA LEU A 99 20.87 3.30 3.91
C LEU A 99 22.25 3.74 3.43
N LYS A 100 22.78 3.02 2.46
CA LYS A 100 24.00 3.41 1.75
C LYS A 100 23.86 2.97 0.30
N ASP A 101 24.12 3.88 -0.64
CA ASP A 101 24.17 3.54 -2.04
C ASP A 101 25.29 2.51 -2.29
N GLY A 102 24.96 1.50 -3.08
CA GLY A 102 25.85 0.42 -3.42
C GLY A 102 26.27 0.50 -4.89
N ASP A 103 27.34 -0.20 -5.21
CA ASP A 103 27.71 -0.51 -6.58
C ASP A 103 26.67 -1.48 -7.18
N ASP A 104 26.38 -1.36 -8.47
CA ASP A 104 25.44 -2.22 -9.24
C ASP A 104 23.94 -2.10 -8.89
N ASP A 105 23.40 -0.87 -8.88
CA ASP A 105 21.95 -0.63 -8.78
C ASP A 105 21.26 -1.21 -7.54
N VAL A 106 22.00 -1.33 -6.44
CA VAL A 106 21.48 -1.78 -5.15
C VAL A 106 21.69 -0.75 -4.06
N ILE A 107 20.73 -0.64 -3.14
CA ILE A 107 20.88 0.14 -1.90
C ILE A 107 21.09 -0.83 -0.75
N LYS A 108 22.21 -0.67 -0.04
CA LYS A 108 22.61 -1.49 1.10
C LYS A 108 21.95 -0.97 2.38
N VAL A 109 21.47 -1.89 3.21
CA VAL A 109 20.90 -1.61 4.52
C VAL A 109 21.90 -2.00 5.60
N LEU A 110 22.31 -1.02 6.39
CA LEU A 110 23.32 -1.16 7.42
C LEU A 110 22.69 -1.02 8.81
N VAL A 111 23.02 -1.94 9.72
CA VAL A 111 22.64 -1.87 11.13
C VAL A 111 23.87 -1.55 11.97
N LYS A 112 23.70 -0.72 13.00
CA LYS A 112 24.78 -0.40 13.94
C LYS A 112 24.84 -1.44 15.05
N GLU A 113 25.88 -2.27 15.04
CA GLU A 113 26.20 -3.25 16.09
C GLU A 113 27.62 -2.97 16.62
N ASP A 114 27.81 -3.01 17.95
CA ASP A 114 29.14 -2.87 18.58
C ASP A 114 29.95 -1.66 18.08
N LYS A 115 29.26 -0.53 17.90
CA LYS A 115 29.80 0.73 17.35
C LYS A 115 30.23 0.69 15.88
N LYS A 116 30.06 -0.43 15.17
CA LYS A 116 30.36 -0.59 13.74
C LYS A 116 29.06 -0.72 12.93
N TRP A 117 29.10 -0.26 11.69
CA TRP A 117 27.99 -0.45 10.74
C TRP A 117 28.20 -1.75 9.97
N LYS A 118 27.27 -2.69 10.09
CA LYS A 118 27.29 -3.97 9.39
C LYS A 118 26.18 -4.02 8.36
N HIS A 119 26.49 -4.56 7.18
CA HIS A 119 25.53 -4.72 6.10
C HIS A 119 24.74 -6.01 6.30
N VAL A 120 23.41 -5.89 6.38
CA VAL A 120 22.51 -6.98 6.78
C VAL A 120 21.41 -7.27 5.76
N ALA A 121 21.07 -6.31 4.90
CA ALA A 121 19.98 -6.45 3.95
C ALA A 121 20.15 -5.47 2.77
N TYR A 122 19.31 -5.63 1.76
CA TYR A 122 19.20 -4.71 0.64
C TYR A 122 17.82 -4.07 0.63
N VAL A 123 17.67 -2.91 0.00
CA VAL A 123 16.35 -2.39 -0.33
C VAL A 123 15.76 -3.17 -1.51
N SER A 124 14.44 -3.40 -1.50
CA SER A 124 13.71 -4.04 -2.59
C SER A 124 13.89 -3.29 -3.90
N THR A 125 14.05 -4.00 -5.01
CA THR A 125 14.28 -3.43 -6.34
C THR A 125 13.21 -2.38 -6.70
N ASP A 126 11.94 -2.65 -6.39
CA ASP A 126 10.81 -1.74 -6.62
C ASP A 126 10.95 -0.36 -5.91
N ASP A 127 11.69 -0.33 -4.80
CA ASP A 127 11.90 0.87 -3.98
C ASP A 127 13.23 1.57 -4.31
N VAL A 128 14.19 0.88 -4.92
CA VAL A 128 15.52 1.42 -5.25
C VAL A 128 15.41 2.56 -6.26
N GLU A 129 14.69 2.35 -7.36
CA GLU A 129 14.51 3.37 -8.40
C GLU A 129 13.92 4.65 -7.81
N TRP A 130 12.90 4.49 -6.95
CA TRP A 130 12.31 5.64 -6.28
C TRP A 130 13.26 6.30 -5.28
N LEU A 131 13.98 5.55 -4.45
CA LEU A 131 14.90 6.14 -3.46
C LEU A 131 16.01 6.95 -4.12
N ARG A 132 16.47 6.56 -5.31
CA ARG A 132 17.45 7.33 -6.07
C ARG A 132 16.91 8.66 -6.61
N SER A 133 15.59 8.79 -6.75
CA SER A 133 14.95 10.08 -7.03
C SER A 133 14.88 10.99 -5.80
N VAL A 134 15.12 10.45 -4.60
CA VAL A 134 15.10 11.21 -3.34
C VAL A 134 16.50 11.76 -3.06
N GLU A 135 16.60 13.08 -3.00
CA GLU A 135 17.84 13.75 -2.61
C GLU A 135 18.25 13.37 -1.18
N ASP A 136 19.52 13.02 -1.02
CA ASP A 136 20.16 12.70 0.25
C ASP A 136 19.44 11.59 1.04
N PHE A 137 18.95 10.56 0.34
CA PHE A 137 18.19 9.47 0.96
C PHE A 137 18.98 8.71 2.05
N GLU A 138 20.31 8.71 1.99
CA GLU A 138 21.18 8.02 2.97
C GLU A 138 21.05 8.59 4.39
N HIS A 139 20.77 9.90 4.51
CA HIS A 139 20.65 10.60 5.79
C HIS A 139 19.21 10.80 6.24
N LYS A 140 18.22 10.34 5.45
CA LYS A 140 16.81 10.45 5.84
C LYS A 140 16.50 9.52 7.02
N PRO A 141 15.67 9.96 7.98
CA PRO A 141 15.27 9.12 9.09
C PRO A 141 14.44 7.93 8.61
N LEU A 142 14.67 6.78 9.24
CA LEU A 142 13.88 5.57 9.05
C LEU A 142 13.10 5.25 10.33
N GLU A 143 11.82 4.94 10.18
CA GLU A 143 10.98 4.45 11.29
C GLU A 143 10.61 2.99 11.06
N TRP A 144 10.87 2.17 12.07
CA TRP A 144 10.50 0.75 12.05
C TRP A 144 8.97 0.60 12.06
N ILE A 145 8.45 -0.26 11.18
CA ILE A 145 7.02 -0.56 11.09
C ILE A 145 6.73 -2.00 11.48
N ASN A 146 7.37 -2.95 10.80
CA ASN A 146 7.17 -4.37 11.03
C ASN A 146 8.29 -5.21 10.41
N VAL A 147 8.42 -6.45 10.85
CA VAL A 147 9.30 -7.47 10.28
C VAL A 147 8.53 -8.77 10.03
N ASP A 148 8.86 -9.45 8.94
CA ASP A 148 8.40 -10.79 8.59
C ASP A 148 9.63 -11.70 8.42
N LYS A 149 9.44 -13.00 8.21
CA LYS A 149 10.52 -13.99 8.06
C LYS A 149 11.49 -13.67 6.91
N THR A 150 11.03 -12.95 5.89
CA THR A 150 11.78 -12.72 4.65
C THR A 150 12.04 -11.25 4.32
N TYR A 151 11.37 -10.31 5.02
CA TYR A 151 11.55 -8.88 4.80
C TYR A 151 11.30 -8.05 6.05
N ALA A 152 11.84 -6.83 6.07
CA ALA A 152 11.48 -5.80 7.04
C ALA A 152 10.86 -4.58 6.34
N ILE A 153 9.99 -3.86 7.04
CA ILE A 153 9.29 -2.68 6.53
C ILE A 153 9.68 -1.48 7.39
N TYR A 154 10.10 -0.42 6.71
CA TYR A 154 10.39 0.88 7.32
C TYR A 154 9.65 1.99 6.58
N ASP A 155 9.30 3.06 7.28
CA ASP A 155 8.90 4.32 6.67
C ASP A 155 10.11 5.25 6.62
N ILE A 156 10.45 5.75 5.42
CA ILE A 156 11.44 6.82 5.27
C ILE A 156 10.74 8.17 5.40
N ILE A 157 11.29 9.05 6.25
CA ILE A 157 10.75 10.37 6.49
C ILE A 157 11.38 11.36 5.51
N LEU A 158 10.55 11.87 4.60
CA LEU A 158 10.92 12.88 3.62
C LEU A 158 10.75 14.26 4.26
N LEU A 159 11.63 14.60 5.20
CA LEU A 159 11.72 15.99 5.63
C LEU A 159 12.18 16.83 4.44
N PRO A 160 11.54 18.00 4.17
CA PRO A 160 12.12 18.95 3.25
C PRO A 160 13.52 19.27 3.77
N SER A 161 14.51 19.16 2.88
CA SER A 161 15.88 19.57 3.18
C SER A 161 15.79 21.01 3.70
N THR A 162 16.06 21.23 4.98
CA THR A 162 16.22 22.59 5.48
C THR A 162 17.44 23.12 4.75
N CYS A 163 17.24 23.98 3.75
CA CYS A 163 18.28 24.84 3.23
C CYS A 163 18.88 25.63 4.41
N CYS A 164 20.03 25.19 4.92
CA CYS A 164 21.03 26.11 5.43
C CYS A 164 21.68 26.73 4.17
N SER A 165 21.84 28.05 4.02
CA SER A 165 22.56 28.90 4.97
C SER A 165 22.06 30.35 4.96
N ILE A 166 21.71 30.84 6.14
CA ILE A 166 22.01 32.23 6.55
C ILE A 166 23.53 32.28 6.74
N SER A 167 24.23 33.12 5.97
CA SER A 167 25.50 33.76 6.39
C SER A 167 26.02 34.72 5.32
N ASN A 168 25.71 36.02 5.46
CA ASN A 168 26.69 37.11 5.53
C ASN A 168 25.98 38.47 5.38
N ILE A 169 25.42 38.97 6.49
CA ILE A 169 25.36 40.42 6.70
C ILE A 169 26.69 40.78 7.34
N ARG A 170 27.60 41.36 6.54
CA ARG A 170 28.71 42.16 7.10
C ARG A 170 28.13 43.55 7.38
N ILE A 171 28.24 43.95 8.63
CA ILE A 171 28.12 45.35 9.09
C ILE A 171 29.30 46.13 8.54
#